data_AF-A0A957P1E1-F1
#
_entry.id   AF-A0A957P1E1-F1
#
_cell.length_a   1.000
_cell.length_b   1.000
_cell.length_c   1.000
_cell.angle_alpha   90.00
_cell.angle_beta   90.00
_cell.angle_gamma   90.00
#
_symmetry.space_group_name_H-M   'P 1'
#
loop_
_entity.id
_entity.type
_entity.pdbx_description
1 polymer ?
#
loop_
_entity_poly.entity_id
_entity_poly.type
_entity_poly.pdbx_seq_one_letter_code
_entity_poly.pdbx_strand_id
1 'polypeptide(L)' 'MKAIMVMFDTLNRHMLPPYSAPGDDWVHAPNFQRLAQRTVTFDNSYVGSMPCMPARRELHTGRLNFLHR' A
#
# COMPACT_ATOMS: atom_id res chain seq x y z
N MET A 1 -16.94 -14.06 8.19
CA MET A 1 -16.10 -13.33 7.19
C MET A 1 -14.64 -13.66 7.46
N LYS A 2 -13.81 -13.86 6.44
CA LYS A 2 -12.35 -14.08 6.57
C LYS A 2 -11.63 -12.93 5.87
N ALA A 3 -10.57 -12.41 6.47
CA ALA A 3 -9.78 -11.31 5.93
C ALA A 3 -8.30 -11.69 5.86
N ILE A 4 -7.61 -11.27 4.80
CA ILE A 4 -6.18 -11.46 4.60
C ILE A 4 -5.58 -10.07 4.32
N MET A 5 -4.58 -9.69 5.11
CA MET A 5 -3.81 -8.47 4.87
C MET A 5 -2.47 -8.85 4.24
N VAL A 6 -2.18 -8.27 3.08
CA VAL A 6 -0.87 -8.38 2.43
C VAL A 6 -0.18 -7.03 2.52
N MET A 7 1.04 -7.01 3.04
CA MET A 7 1.83 -5.81 3.23
C MET A 7 3.25 -6.04 2.74
N PHE A 8 3.78 -5.08 1.99
CA PHE A 8 5.12 -5.10 1.43
C PHE A 8 5.97 -4.04 2.13
N ASP A 9 7.22 -4.38 2.44
CA ASP A 9 8.14 -3.41 3.03
C ASP A 9 8.81 -2.59 1.92
N THR A 10 8.82 -1.26 2.08
CA THR A 10 9.53 -0.32 1.18
C THR A 10 9.05 -0.34 -0.29
N LEU A 11 7.87 -0.92 -0.58
CA LEU A 11 7.30 -0.91 -1.92
C LEU A 11 6.84 0.50 -2.32
N ASN A 12 7.39 1.01 -3.42
CA ASN A 12 7.02 2.30 -3.98
C ASN A 12 5.83 2.14 -4.95
N ARG A 13 4.85 3.05 -4.89
CA ARG A 13 3.69 3.06 -5.80
C ARG A 13 4.08 3.17 -7.28
N HIS A 14 5.20 3.79 -7.60
CA HIS A 14 5.70 3.90 -8.98
C HIS A 14 6.18 2.55 -9.54
N MET A 15 6.30 1.52 -8.68
CA MET A 15 6.66 0.15 -9.07
C MET A 15 5.42 -0.75 -9.21
N LEU A 16 4.23 -0.18 -9.40
CA LEU A 16 2.98 -0.92 -9.42
C LEU A 16 2.14 -0.51 -10.64
N PRO A 17 1.81 -1.45 -11.55
CA PRO A 17 1.01 -1.16 -12.74
C PRO A 17 -0.30 -0.42 -12.49
N PRO A 18 -1.04 -0.64 -11.38
CA PRO A 18 -2.26 0.13 -11.10
C PRO A 18 -2.06 1.65 -10.91
N TYR A 19 -0.82 2.11 -10.71
CA TYR A 19 -0.48 3.54 -10.59
C TYR A 19 0.35 4.07 -11.76
N SER A 20 0.68 3.23 -12.75
CA SER A 20 1.46 3.59 -13.92
C SER A 20 0.62 4.39 -14.92
N ALA A 21 1.25 5.30 -15.65
CA ALA A 21 0.62 5.99 -16.76
C ALA A 21 0.49 5.06 -17.99
N PRO A 22 -0.46 5.29 -18.90
CA PRO A 22 -0.54 4.54 -20.15
C PRO A 22 0.79 4.58 -20.91
N GLY A 23 1.34 3.40 -21.24
CA GLY A 23 2.64 3.26 -21.92
C GLY A 23 3.84 3.08 -20.99
N ASP A 24 3.67 3.13 -19.67
CA ASP A 24 4.71 2.93 -18.66
C ASP A 24 4.72 1.47 -18.14
N ASP A 25 4.83 0.50 -19.07
CA ASP A 25 4.66 -0.94 -18.82
C ASP A 25 5.96 -1.69 -18.50
N TRP A 26 7.00 -1.00 -18.01
CA TRP A 26 8.30 -1.63 -17.76
C TRP A 26 8.29 -2.57 -16.54
N VAL A 27 7.35 -2.39 -15.60
CA VAL A 27 7.21 -3.24 -14.41
C VAL A 27 6.32 -4.45 -14.72
N HIS A 28 6.92 -5.64 -14.75
CA HIS A 28 6.17 -6.89 -14.92
C HIS A 28 5.52 -7.36 -13.61
N ALA A 29 4.27 -6.96 -13.37
CA ALA A 29 3.51 -7.35 -12.17
C ALA A 29 2.03 -7.72 -12.48
N PRO A 30 1.79 -8.81 -13.23
CA PRO A 30 0.46 -9.17 -13.75
C PRO A 30 -0.56 -9.48 -12.64
N ASN A 31 -0.11 -9.95 -11.47
CA ASN A 31 -1.00 -10.24 -10.34
C ASN A 31 -1.56 -8.97 -9.69
N PHE A 32 -0.80 -7.87 -9.65
CA PHE A 32 -1.30 -6.58 -9.15
C PHE A 32 -2.33 -5.98 -10.11
N GLN A 33 -2.11 -6.10 -11.42
CA GLN A 33 -3.08 -5.65 -12.42
C GLN A 33 -4.38 -6.46 -12.34
N ARG A 34 -4.27 -7.80 -12.21
CA ARG A 34 -5.43 -8.69 -12.00
C ARG A 34 -6.19 -8.37 -10.70
N LEU A 35 -5.48 -7.97 -9.64
CA LEU A 35 -6.10 -7.57 -8.38
C LEU A 35 -6.88 -6.26 -8.54
N ALA A 36 -6.28 -5.25 -9.17
CA ALA A 36 -6.90 -3.94 -9.38
C ALA A 36 -8.21 -4.01 -10.19
N GLN A 37 -8.36 -4.96 -11.12
CA GLN A 37 -9.62 -5.21 -11.85
C GLN A 37 -10.78 -5.67 -10.96
N ARG A 38 -10.50 -6.11 -9.72
CA ARG A 38 -11.48 -6.69 -8.79
C ARG A 38 -11.57 -5.95 -7.47
N THR A 39 -10.81 -4.86 -7.30
CA THR A 39 -10.73 -4.10 -6.06
C THR A 39 -10.73 -2.61 -6.32
N VAL A 40 -10.84 -1.82 -5.26
CA VAL A 40 -10.64 -0.37 -5.33
C VAL A 40 -9.16 -0.05 -5.10
N THR A 41 -8.62 0.85 -5.91
CA THR A 41 -7.28 1.42 -5.74
C THR A 41 -7.41 2.79 -5.08
N PHE A 42 -6.56 3.10 -4.12
CA PHE A 42 -6.56 4.38 -3.42
C PHE A 42 -5.37 5.23 -3.88
N ASP A 43 -5.62 6.33 -4.58
CA ASP A 43 -4.56 7.24 -5.03
C ASP A 43 -3.89 8.03 -3.91
N ASN A 44 -4.62 8.23 -2.81
CA ASN A 44 -4.19 9.03 -1.66
C ASN A 44 -4.18 8.15 -0.39
N SER A 45 -3.22 7.25 -0.29
CA SER A 45 -3.00 6.37 0.87
C SER A 45 -1.66 6.69 1.53
N TYR A 46 -1.71 7.29 2.72
CA TYR A 46 -0.54 7.77 3.46
C TYR A 46 -0.40 7.05 4.79
N VAL A 47 0.84 6.77 5.19
CA VAL A 47 1.16 6.29 6.53
C VAL A 47 1.16 7.44 7.54
N GLY A 48 0.86 7.15 8.81
CA GLY A 48 0.88 8.16 9.86
C GLY A 48 2.29 8.55 10.31
N SER A 49 3.19 7.56 10.40
CA SER A 49 4.60 7.72 10.79
C SER A 49 5.55 6.86 9.95
N MET A 50 6.82 7.23 9.99
CA MET A 50 7.97 6.44 9.51
C MET A 50 9.06 6.42 10.60
N PRO A 51 9.95 5.40 10.69
CA PRO A 51 10.14 4.26 9.77
C PRO A 51 9.19 3.08 10.05
N CYS A 52 9.54 1.87 9.58
CA CYS A 52 8.70 0.66 9.56
C CYS A 52 8.04 0.30 10.90
N MET A 53 8.74 0.41 12.02
CA MET A 53 8.21 0.03 13.34
C MET A 53 7.03 0.92 13.78
N PRO A 54 7.15 2.27 13.78
CA PRO A 54 6.02 3.17 13.94
C PRO A 54 4.86 2.87 12.98
N ALA A 55 5.12 2.80 11.67
CA ALA A 55 4.09 2.60 10.65
C ALA A 55 3.26 1.32 10.90
N ARG A 56 3.93 0.21 11.23
CA ARG A 56 3.28 -1.07 11.53
C ARG A 56 2.46 -1.01 12.82
N ARG A 57 2.97 -0.34 13.86
CA ARG A 57 2.22 -0.16 15.12
C ARG A 57 0.92 0.60 14.88
N GLU A 58 0.95 1.68 14.11
CA GLU A 58 -0.25 2.48 13.83
C GLU A 58 -1.26 1.68 13.04
N LEU A 59 -0.80 0.94 12.03
CA LEU A 59 -1.66 0.12 11.20
C LEU A 59 -2.33 -1.00 12.01
N HIS A 60 -1.61 -1.63 12.94
CA HIS A 60 -2.18 -2.69 13.79
C HIS A 60 -3.10 -2.17 14.88
N THR A 61 -2.86 -0.96 15.40
CA THR A 61 -3.63 -0.40 16.53
C THR A 61 -4.70 0.60 16.12
N GLY A 62 -4.67 1.09 14.88
CA GLY A 62 -5.53 2.18 14.40
C GLY A 62 -5.25 3.53 15.07
N ARG A 63 -4.06 3.73 15.66
CA ARG A 63 -3.72 4.92 16.44
C ARG A 63 -2.40 5.50 15.95
N LEU A 64 -2.37 6.80 15.64
CA LEU A 64 -1.14 7.51 15.29
C LEU A 64 -0.15 7.48 16.47
N ASN A 65 1.14 7.33 16.18
CA ASN A 65 2.20 7.46 17.19
C ASN A 65 2.45 8.93 17.55
N PHE A 66 2.32 9.84 16.58
CA PHE A 66 2.53 11.26 16.83
C PHE A 66 1.29 11.87 17.50
N LEU A 67 1.54 12.67 18.55
CA LEU A 67 0.60 13.21 19.56
C LEU A 67 0.05 12.25 20.62
N HIS A 68 0.07 10.93 20.42
CA HIS A 68 -0.33 9.96 21.45
C HIS A 68 0.89 9.41 22.21
N ARG A 69 1.10 9.91 23.44
CA ARG A 69 1.92 9.25 24.47
C ARG A 69 1.09 8.21 25.22
#